data_AF-A0A399Y3M7-F1
#
_entry.id   AF-A0A399Y3M7-F1
#
_cell.length_a   1.000
_cell.length_b   1.000
_cell.length_c   1.000
_cell.angle_alpha   90.00
_cell.angle_beta   90.00
_cell.angle_gamma   90.00
#
_symmetry.space_group_name_H-M   'P 1'
#
loop_
_entity.id
_entity.type
_entity.pdbx_description
1 polymer ?
#
loop_
_entity_poly.entity_id
_entity_poly.type
_entity_poly.pdbx_seq_one_letter_code
_entity_poly.pdbx_strand_id
1 'polypeptide(L)'
;MLRRERPDLVGNECESHGLEIAEGTTVLSLRYDLGVVIAGDRRATEGSFIAHRSIEKVFLADDFSGVAIAGAAGPALEMVRLFQTELEHYEKVQGDRLSLEGKANRLATLIRNNFALAVQGLVVVPIFAGFDLRRGVGRIFKYDVTGGRYEESDYHAEGSGGRIARSYIKQHFEEGLSEEDAVRVATGALYEAADEDSGTGGPDLARGIYPTVASIDSGGFRAIPENVVAERFGEVLGAERGGHRPRSSSRKRQPSKAPSGKGTGASKKGRGKSDAHPDGEGGDEK
;
A
#
# COMPACT_ATOMS: atom_id res chain seq x y z
N MET A 1 32.40 1.96 10.95
CA MET A 1 33.42 0.94 11.28
C MET A 1 33.43 -0.18 10.25
N LEU A 2 32.30 -0.88 10.01
CA LEU A 2 32.18 -1.95 9.01
C LEU A 2 32.68 -1.60 7.59
N ARG A 3 32.33 -0.43 7.04
CA ARG A 3 32.82 0.00 5.70
C ARG A 3 34.35 0.14 5.60
N ARG A 4 35.03 0.37 6.73
CA ARG A 4 36.48 0.53 6.81
C ARG A 4 37.20 -0.79 7.14
N GLU A 5 36.53 -1.69 7.85
CA GLU A 5 37.13 -2.91 8.39
C GLU A 5 36.71 -4.19 7.64
N ARG A 6 35.50 -4.24 7.07
CA ARG A 6 34.89 -5.39 6.39
C ARG A 6 33.97 -4.95 5.24
N PRO A 7 34.52 -4.37 4.15
CA PRO A 7 33.72 -3.97 2.99
C PRO A 7 33.05 -5.15 2.27
N ASP A 8 33.55 -6.37 2.47
CA ASP A 8 32.97 -7.64 1.99
C ASP A 8 31.60 -7.97 2.59
N LEU A 9 31.29 -7.44 3.77
CA LEU A 9 29.98 -7.60 4.43
C LEU A 9 28.98 -6.51 4.01
N VAL A 10 29.39 -5.58 3.15
CA VAL A 10 28.53 -4.54 2.59
C VAL A 10 28.30 -4.93 1.14
N GLY A 11 27.24 -5.69 0.87
CA GLY A 11 26.98 -6.29 -0.44
C GLY A 11 27.00 -5.27 -1.56
N ASN A 12 27.96 -5.39 -2.48
CA ASN A 12 28.14 -4.41 -3.55
C ASN A 12 28.37 -5.01 -4.95
N GLU A 13 28.10 -6.30 -5.14
CA GLU A 13 28.22 -6.95 -6.45
C GLU A 13 27.05 -7.91 -6.68
N CYS A 14 26.10 -7.51 -7.52
CA CYS A 14 25.12 -8.41 -8.11
C CYS A 14 24.92 -7.99 -9.57
N GLU A 15 25.44 -8.76 -10.51
CA GLU A 15 25.22 -8.53 -11.95
C GLU A 15 23.78 -8.89 -12.32
N SER A 16 22.94 -7.91 -12.62
CA SER A 16 21.53 -8.13 -13.01
C SER A 16 21.38 -8.29 -14.53
N HIS A 17 21.57 -9.51 -15.03
CA HIS A 17 21.06 -9.90 -16.34
C HIS A 17 19.99 -10.99 -16.18
N GLY A 18 18.71 -10.60 -16.29
CA GLY A 18 17.58 -11.53 -16.42
C GLY A 18 17.16 -12.30 -15.17
N LEU A 19 17.55 -11.85 -13.96
CA LEU A 19 17.08 -12.45 -12.72
C LEU A 19 15.66 -11.94 -12.41
N GLU A 20 14.68 -12.85 -12.38
CA GLU A 20 13.38 -12.56 -11.77
C GLU A 20 13.59 -12.48 -10.25
N ILE A 21 13.45 -11.28 -9.71
CA ILE A 21 13.60 -11.01 -8.29
C ILE A 21 12.20 -11.01 -7.66
N ALA A 22 12.07 -11.67 -6.52
CA ALA A 22 10.84 -11.60 -5.74
C ALA A 22 10.55 -10.15 -5.31
N GLU A 23 9.53 -9.56 -5.92
CA GLU A 23 9.00 -8.21 -5.71
C GLU A 23 7.46 -8.25 -5.60
N GLY A 24 6.78 -7.11 -5.67
CA GLY A 24 5.31 -7.06 -5.48
C GLY A 24 4.94 -7.02 -4.00
N THR A 25 4.41 -5.88 -3.57
CA THR A 25 4.20 -5.57 -2.15
C THR A 25 3.27 -4.38 -2.00
N THR A 26 2.45 -4.41 -0.96
CA THR A 26 1.86 -3.21 -0.38
C THR A 26 2.17 -3.16 1.10
N VAL A 27 2.87 -2.10 1.50
CA VAL A 27 3.07 -1.73 2.90
C VAL A 27 2.46 -0.37 3.15
N LEU A 28 1.97 -0.16 4.37
CA LEU A 28 1.35 1.10 4.75
C LEU A 28 1.62 1.43 6.21
N SER A 29 1.41 2.70 6.53
CA SER A 29 1.43 3.20 7.89
C SER A 29 0.39 4.31 8.05
N LEU A 30 -0.28 4.36 9.20
CA LEU A 30 -1.22 5.41 9.53
C LEU A 30 -1.21 5.74 11.02
N ARG A 31 -1.30 7.03 11.35
CA ARG A 31 -1.33 7.55 12.70
C ARG A 31 -2.71 7.33 13.32
N TYR A 32 -2.74 7.12 14.61
CA TYR A 32 -3.94 7.12 15.43
C TYR A 32 -3.66 7.91 16.72
N ASP A 33 -4.66 8.12 17.56
CA ASP A 33 -4.58 9.08 18.69
C ASP A 33 -3.35 8.87 19.59
N LEU A 34 -3.04 7.60 19.90
CA LEU A 34 -1.97 7.24 20.85
C LEU A 34 -0.71 6.67 20.19
N GLY A 35 -0.64 6.64 18.86
CA GLY A 35 0.46 5.96 18.19
C GLY A 35 0.37 5.89 16.67
N VAL A 36 0.98 4.86 16.12
CA VAL A 36 1.01 4.59 14.68
C VAL A 36 0.85 3.10 14.40
N VAL A 37 0.04 2.76 13.41
CA VAL A 37 -0.07 1.40 12.89
C VAL A 37 0.83 1.26 11.66
N ILE A 38 1.54 0.15 11.56
CA ILE A 38 2.31 -0.24 10.37
C ILE A 38 1.85 -1.61 9.92
N ALA A 39 1.64 -1.79 8.61
CA ALA A 39 1.08 -3.02 8.06
C ALA A 39 1.71 -3.37 6.71
N GLY A 40 1.68 -4.66 6.37
CA GLY A 40 2.21 -5.17 5.12
C GLY A 40 1.55 -6.47 4.70
N ASP A 41 1.33 -6.61 3.40
CA ASP A 41 0.85 -7.85 2.81
C ASP A 41 1.93 -8.97 2.85
N ARG A 42 1.55 -10.20 2.48
CA ARG A 42 2.42 -11.38 2.61
C ARG A 42 2.93 -11.96 1.29
N ARG A 43 2.46 -11.47 0.15
CA ARG A 43 2.76 -12.03 -1.17
C ARG A 43 4.10 -11.52 -1.68
N ALA A 44 4.85 -12.35 -2.39
CA ALA A 44 5.89 -11.87 -3.30
C ALA A 44 5.78 -12.61 -4.62
N THR A 45 6.00 -11.87 -5.70
CA THR A 45 5.87 -12.28 -7.08
C THR A 45 7.20 -12.18 -7.81
N GLU A 46 7.48 -13.17 -8.65
CA GLU A 46 8.56 -13.16 -9.64
C GLU A 46 7.89 -13.04 -11.01
N GLY A 47 7.92 -11.83 -11.58
CA GLY A 47 7.11 -11.50 -12.76
C GLY A 47 5.62 -11.75 -12.52
N SER A 48 5.05 -12.74 -13.20
CA SER A 48 3.63 -13.13 -13.07
C SER A 48 3.37 -14.29 -12.10
N PHE A 49 4.43 -14.90 -11.58
CA PHE A 49 4.34 -16.06 -10.69
C PHE A 49 4.39 -15.64 -9.23
N ILE A 50 3.61 -16.31 -8.38
CA ILE A 50 3.69 -16.13 -6.92
C ILE A 50 4.87 -16.95 -6.40
N ALA A 51 5.99 -16.28 -6.10
CA ALA A 51 7.17 -16.89 -5.51
C ALA A 51 6.93 -17.28 -4.05
N HIS A 52 6.31 -16.38 -3.27
CA HIS A 52 6.02 -16.61 -1.86
C HIS A 52 4.66 -16.06 -1.44
N ARG A 53 4.06 -16.66 -0.42
CA ARG A 53 2.75 -16.27 0.14
C ARG A 53 2.80 -15.80 1.59
N SER A 54 3.94 -15.96 2.26
CA SER A 54 4.08 -15.76 3.71
C SER A 54 5.30 -14.91 4.08
N ILE A 55 5.74 -14.00 3.20
CA ILE A 55 6.88 -13.12 3.51
C ILE A 55 6.46 -12.11 4.56
N GLU A 56 7.28 -11.96 5.62
CA GLU A 56 7.16 -10.84 6.54
C GLU A 56 7.74 -9.58 5.91
N LYS A 57 7.02 -8.48 6.00
CA LYS A 57 7.44 -7.19 5.44
C LYS A 57 7.50 -6.07 6.46
N VAL A 58 6.95 -6.31 7.65
CA VAL A 58 6.93 -5.39 8.78
C VAL A 58 7.89 -5.93 9.83
N PHE A 59 8.86 -5.11 10.21
CA PHE A 59 9.92 -5.47 11.12
C PHE A 59 10.01 -4.47 12.26
N LEU A 60 10.30 -4.95 13.46
CA LEU A 60 10.77 -4.12 14.56
C LEU A 60 12.09 -3.46 14.16
N ALA A 61 12.24 -2.15 14.31
CA ALA A 61 13.53 -1.49 14.15
C ALA A 61 14.23 -1.36 15.51
N ASP A 62 13.49 -0.92 16.52
CA ASP A 62 13.84 -0.94 17.94
C ASP A 62 12.56 -0.92 18.78
N ASP A 63 12.65 -0.89 20.11
CA ASP A 63 11.50 -0.96 21.02
C ASP A 63 10.32 -0.02 20.67
N PHE A 64 10.59 1.15 20.08
CA PHE A 64 9.59 2.18 19.80
C PHE A 64 9.49 2.53 18.31
N SER A 65 10.00 1.69 17.41
CA SER A 65 9.89 1.94 15.97
C SER A 65 9.89 0.67 15.13
N GLY A 66 9.31 0.77 13.94
CA GLY A 66 9.18 -0.31 12.97
C GLY A 66 9.50 0.17 11.57
N VAL A 67 9.95 -0.77 10.73
CA VAL A 67 10.20 -0.57 9.31
C VAL A 67 9.32 -1.53 8.53
N ALA A 68 8.62 -1.01 7.52
CA ALA A 68 8.00 -1.84 6.50
C ALA A 68 8.74 -1.66 5.18
N ILE A 69 9.03 -2.75 4.48
CA ILE A 69 9.83 -2.72 3.25
C ILE A 69 8.98 -3.07 2.02
N ALA A 70 9.22 -2.34 0.93
CA ALA A 70 8.76 -2.69 -0.41
C ALA A 70 9.94 -2.70 -1.40
N GLY A 71 9.83 -3.55 -2.43
CA GLY A 71 10.84 -3.72 -3.47
C GLY A 71 11.53 -5.08 -3.41
N ALA A 72 12.80 -5.12 -3.83
CA ALA A 72 13.59 -6.34 -3.91
C ALA A 72 13.80 -6.99 -2.53
N ALA A 73 13.19 -8.17 -2.32
CA ALA A 73 13.11 -8.79 -0.99
C ALA A 73 14.47 -9.05 -0.32
N GLY A 74 15.46 -9.56 -1.07
CA GLY A 74 16.80 -9.87 -0.54
C GLY A 74 17.51 -8.63 0.01
N PRO A 75 17.81 -7.63 -0.84
CA PRO A 75 18.41 -6.36 -0.40
C PRO A 75 17.62 -5.66 0.71
N ALA A 76 16.30 -5.75 0.68
CA ALA A 76 15.45 -5.13 1.70
C ALA A 76 15.63 -5.77 3.08
N LEU A 77 15.69 -7.10 3.16
CA LEU A 77 15.96 -7.82 4.41
C LEU A 77 17.35 -7.51 4.96
N GLU A 78 18.35 -7.42 4.09
CA GLU A 78 19.71 -7.04 4.50
C GLU A 78 19.74 -5.61 5.05
N MET A 79 19.06 -4.67 4.38
CA MET A 79 18.96 -3.29 4.84
C MET A 79 18.33 -3.18 6.22
N VAL A 80 17.24 -3.90 6.48
CA VAL A 80 16.58 -3.92 7.80
C VAL A 80 17.50 -4.48 8.88
N ARG A 81 18.20 -5.60 8.60
CA ARG A 81 19.13 -6.21 9.57
C ARG A 81 20.31 -5.29 9.89
N LEU A 82 20.86 -4.63 8.87
CA LEU A 82 21.93 -3.66 9.05
C LEU A 82 21.43 -2.47 9.88
N PHE A 83 20.23 -1.97 9.59
CA PHE A 83 19.62 -0.88 10.35
C PHE A 83 19.45 -1.23 11.82
N GLN A 84 18.84 -2.37 12.14
CA GLN A 84 18.69 -2.87 13.52
C GLN A 84 20.04 -2.96 14.23
N THR A 85 21.04 -3.55 13.58
CA THR A 85 22.39 -3.71 14.12
C THR A 85 23.03 -2.35 14.42
N GLU A 86 22.84 -1.36 13.55
CA GLU A 86 23.39 -0.02 13.75
C GLU A 86 22.70 0.74 14.89
N LEU A 87 21.39 0.57 15.07
CA LEU A 87 20.66 1.15 16.19
C LEU A 87 21.11 0.53 17.52
N GLU A 88 21.16 -0.80 17.58
CA GLU A 88 21.59 -1.53 18.77
C GLU A 88 23.06 -1.23 19.13
N HIS A 89 23.93 -1.14 18.12
CA HIS A 89 25.31 -0.74 18.32
C HIS A 89 25.42 0.67 18.89
N TYR A 90 24.66 1.62 18.35
CA TYR A 90 24.66 2.99 18.87
C TYR A 90 24.24 3.03 20.34
N GLU A 91 23.14 2.36 20.70
CA GLU A 91 22.64 2.32 22.07
C GLU A 91 23.67 1.72 23.03
N LYS A 92 24.35 0.64 22.62
CA LYS A 92 25.39 0.00 23.44
C LYS A 92 26.64 0.87 23.62
N VAL A 93 27.02 1.65 22.60
CA VAL A 93 28.23 2.49 22.64
C VAL A 93 28.00 3.79 23.38
N GLN A 94 26.87 4.45 23.14
CA GLN A 94 26.55 5.76 23.72
C GLN A 94 25.82 5.64 25.06
N GLY A 95 25.23 4.48 25.35
CA GLY A 95 24.40 4.26 26.54
C GLY A 95 23.04 4.94 26.49
N ASP A 96 22.67 5.51 25.33
CA ASP A 96 21.39 6.18 25.10
C ASP A 96 20.88 5.90 23.68
N ARG A 97 19.57 6.01 23.50
CA ARG A 97 18.88 5.73 22.24
C ARG A 97 18.98 6.92 21.30
N LEU A 98 19.04 6.62 20.00
CA LEU A 98 18.84 7.66 18.98
C LEU A 98 17.44 8.25 19.10
N SER A 99 17.34 9.57 18.89
CA SER A 99 16.05 10.20 18.65
C SER A 99 15.39 9.58 17.41
N LEU A 100 14.06 9.63 17.33
CA LEU A 100 13.34 9.07 16.18
C LEU A 100 13.80 9.71 14.86
N GLU A 101 14.11 11.01 14.87
CA GLU A 101 14.69 11.74 13.73
C GLU A 101 16.11 11.25 13.39
N GLY A 102 16.92 10.95 14.41
CA GLY A 102 18.25 10.37 14.25
C GLY A 102 18.19 8.99 13.59
N LYS A 103 17.27 8.13 14.04
CA LYS A 103 17.00 6.82 13.43
C LYS A 103 16.56 6.98 11.97
N ALA A 104 15.62 7.89 11.72
CA ALA A 104 15.11 8.14 10.38
C ALA A 104 16.20 8.65 9.42
N ASN A 105 17.10 9.52 9.89
CA ASN A 105 18.27 9.99 9.14
C ASN A 105 19.31 8.88 8.91
N ARG A 106 19.45 7.95 9.86
CA ARG A 106 20.34 6.80 9.71
C ARG A 106 19.85 5.88 8.60
N LEU A 107 18.55 5.56 8.58
CA LEU A 107 17.93 4.78 7.52
C LEU A 107 18.07 5.47 6.15
N ALA A 108 17.89 6.79 6.09
CA ALA A 108 18.12 7.58 4.86
C ALA A 108 19.54 7.38 4.29
N THR A 109 20.53 7.24 5.17
CA THR A 109 21.92 6.99 4.78
C THR A 109 22.11 5.60 4.21
N LEU A 110 21.45 4.58 4.78
CA LEU A 110 21.48 3.23 4.25
C LEU A 110 20.85 3.15 2.85
N ILE A 111 19.71 3.82 2.65
CA ILE A 111 19.04 3.89 1.35
C ILE A 111 19.95 4.59 0.31
N ARG A 112 20.57 5.72 0.68
CA ARG A 112 21.56 6.39 -0.18
C ARG A 112 22.70 5.48 -0.60
N ASN A 113 23.21 4.67 0.32
CA ASN A 113 24.29 3.75 0.02
C ASN A 113 23.84 2.61 -0.91
N ASN A 114 22.55 2.25 -0.88
CA ASN A 114 21.94 1.25 -1.77
C ASN A 114 21.60 1.81 -3.17
N PHE A 115 21.83 3.10 -3.43
CA PHE A 115 21.42 3.73 -4.69
C PHE A 115 22.00 3.03 -5.94
N ALA A 116 23.24 2.53 -5.87
CA ALA A 116 23.84 1.79 -6.98
C ALA A 116 23.05 0.52 -7.34
N LEU A 117 22.62 -0.24 -6.33
CA LEU A 117 21.77 -1.43 -6.52
C LEU A 117 20.38 -1.05 -7.03
N ALA A 118 19.82 0.07 -6.55
CA ALA A 118 18.54 0.58 -7.05
C ALA A 118 18.58 0.92 -8.56
N VAL A 119 19.68 1.52 -9.05
CA VAL A 119 19.89 1.78 -10.49
C VAL A 119 19.98 0.48 -11.30
N GLN A 120 20.41 -0.63 -10.69
CA GLN A 120 20.46 -1.96 -11.30
C GLN A 120 19.12 -2.72 -11.23
N GLY A 121 18.05 -2.08 -10.74
CA GLY A 121 16.71 -2.66 -10.62
C GLY A 121 16.40 -3.28 -9.24
N LEU A 122 17.38 -3.32 -8.33
CA LEU A 122 17.21 -3.84 -6.96
C LEU A 122 16.72 -2.73 -6.02
N VAL A 123 15.58 -2.13 -6.38
CA VAL A 123 15.00 -1.01 -5.65
C VAL A 123 14.44 -1.47 -4.30
N VAL A 124 14.75 -0.72 -3.25
CA VAL A 124 14.17 -0.90 -1.91
C VAL A 124 13.70 0.46 -1.42
N VAL A 125 12.42 0.57 -1.09
CA VAL A 125 11.83 1.79 -0.52
C VAL A 125 11.07 1.41 0.75
N PRO A 126 11.61 1.77 1.93
CA PRO A 126 10.94 1.49 3.19
C PRO A 126 9.96 2.59 3.59
N ILE A 127 9.02 2.23 4.47
CA ILE A 127 8.32 3.14 5.37
C ILE A 127 8.92 2.94 6.76
N PHE A 128 9.31 4.02 7.43
CA PHE A 128 9.73 3.99 8.83
C PHE A 128 8.69 4.68 9.68
N ALA A 129 8.23 4.01 10.72
CA ALA A 129 7.25 4.55 11.65
C ALA A 129 7.70 4.32 13.08
N GLY A 130 7.36 5.22 13.99
CA GLY A 130 7.66 5.01 15.40
C GLY A 130 7.00 6.02 16.31
N PHE A 131 7.08 5.75 17.60
CA PHE A 131 6.55 6.62 18.63
C PHE A 131 7.65 7.56 19.15
N ASP A 132 7.43 8.87 19.04
CA ASP A 132 8.34 9.87 19.56
C ASP A 132 8.07 10.10 21.04
N LEU A 133 8.85 9.45 21.91
CA LEU A 133 8.72 9.55 23.37
C LEU A 133 8.79 10.99 23.90
N ARG A 134 9.49 11.90 23.22
CA ARG A 134 9.60 13.30 23.67
C ARG A 134 8.35 14.10 23.36
N ARG A 135 7.69 13.80 22.23
CA ARG A 135 6.48 14.50 21.76
C ARG A 135 5.19 13.78 22.15
N GLY A 136 5.26 12.50 22.50
CA GLY A 136 4.11 11.67 22.81
C GLY A 136 3.24 11.34 21.59
N VAL A 137 3.81 11.30 20.38
CA VAL A 137 3.06 11.10 19.13
C VAL A 137 3.70 10.05 18.23
N GLY A 138 2.87 9.29 17.50
CA GLY A 138 3.31 8.47 16.39
C GLY A 138 3.74 9.32 15.20
N ARG A 139 4.83 8.94 14.52
CA ARG A 139 5.39 9.66 13.36
C ARG A 139 5.71 8.69 12.24
N ILE A 140 5.53 9.15 11.00
CA ILE A 140 5.72 8.37 9.78
C ILE A 140 6.75 9.07 8.90
N PHE A 141 7.73 8.31 8.40
CA PHE A 141 8.74 8.78 7.47
C PHE A 141 8.73 7.94 6.22
N LYS A 142 8.58 8.60 5.07
CA LYS A 142 8.77 8.01 3.76
C LYS A 142 10.13 8.39 3.19
N TYR A 143 10.59 7.59 2.25
CA TYR A 143 11.87 7.78 1.59
C TYR A 143 11.73 7.72 0.09
N ASP A 144 12.66 8.35 -0.62
CA ASP A 144 12.89 8.10 -2.04
C ASP A 144 14.14 7.22 -2.25
N VAL A 145 14.33 6.75 -3.48
CA VAL A 145 15.47 5.90 -3.84
C VAL A 145 16.84 6.58 -3.69
N THR A 146 16.87 7.92 -3.68
CA THR A 146 18.07 8.73 -3.42
C THR A 146 18.32 8.96 -1.93
N GLY A 147 17.50 8.34 -1.07
CA GLY A 147 17.50 8.50 0.38
C GLY A 147 17.17 9.92 0.85
N GLY A 148 16.35 10.66 0.09
CA GLY A 148 15.58 11.77 0.62
C GLY A 148 14.60 11.25 1.67
N ARG A 149 14.44 12.00 2.76
CA ARG A 149 13.56 11.66 3.90
C ARG A 149 12.47 12.72 4.02
N TYR A 150 11.22 12.27 4.08
CA TYR A 150 10.05 13.13 4.23
C TYR A 150 9.17 12.62 5.35
N GLU A 151 8.68 13.52 6.18
CA GLU A 151 7.73 13.19 7.24
C GLU A 151 6.31 13.34 6.70
N GLU A 152 5.47 12.35 6.97
CA GLU A 152 4.05 12.34 6.61
C GLU A 152 3.21 12.56 7.88
N SER A 153 2.17 13.39 7.77
CA SER A 153 1.36 13.79 8.93
C SER A 153 0.45 12.67 9.44
N ASP A 154 -0.17 11.95 8.52
CA ASP A 154 -1.33 11.13 8.85
C ASP A 154 -1.18 9.68 8.38
N TYR A 155 -0.81 9.46 7.13
CA TYR A 155 -0.66 8.12 6.57
C TYR A 155 0.22 8.12 5.34
N HIS A 156 0.79 6.95 5.03
CA HIS A 156 1.48 6.69 3.77
C HIS A 156 1.37 5.21 3.40
N ALA A 157 1.50 4.90 2.12
CA ALA A 157 1.65 3.52 1.66
C ALA A 157 2.63 3.46 0.50
N GLU A 158 3.31 2.33 0.33
CA GLU A 158 4.38 2.12 -0.63
C GLU A 158 4.27 0.73 -1.27
N GLY A 159 4.88 0.57 -2.45
CA GLY A 159 4.82 -0.65 -3.24
C GLY A 159 3.73 -0.63 -4.34
N SER A 160 3.52 -1.77 -4.99
CA SER A 160 2.68 -1.91 -6.19
C SER A 160 1.22 -1.49 -5.96
N GLY A 161 0.61 -1.93 -4.85
CA GLY A 161 -0.75 -1.53 -4.46
C GLY A 161 -0.80 -0.28 -3.56
N GLY A 162 0.34 0.39 -3.31
CA GLY A 162 0.42 1.55 -2.42
C GLY A 162 -0.47 2.72 -2.84
N ARG A 163 -0.70 2.92 -4.15
CA ARG A 163 -1.62 3.97 -4.65
C ARG A 163 -3.08 3.72 -4.24
N ILE A 164 -3.52 2.47 -4.34
CA ILE A 164 -4.86 2.04 -3.98
C ILE A 164 -5.03 2.13 -2.46
N ALA A 165 -4.07 1.58 -1.70
CA ALA A 165 -4.07 1.64 -0.24
C ALA A 165 -4.15 3.10 0.28
N ARG A 166 -3.34 4.03 -0.26
CA ARG A 166 -3.42 5.45 0.11
C ARG A 166 -4.80 6.06 -0.20
N SER A 167 -5.41 5.66 -1.31
CA SER A 167 -6.73 6.18 -1.71
C SER A 167 -7.85 5.66 -0.82
N TYR A 168 -7.74 4.41 -0.36
CA TYR A 168 -8.63 3.83 0.64
C TYR A 168 -8.49 4.52 2.00
N ILE A 169 -7.24 4.65 2.49
CA ILE A 169 -6.97 5.31 3.78
C ILE A 169 -7.50 6.74 3.75
N LYS A 170 -7.28 7.48 2.66
CA LYS A 170 -7.80 8.85 2.50
C LYS A 170 -9.32 8.97 2.71
N GLN A 171 -10.09 7.94 2.36
CA GLN A 171 -11.55 7.95 2.49
C GLN A 171 -12.04 7.56 3.89
N HIS A 172 -11.24 6.81 4.64
CA HIS A 172 -11.63 6.22 5.93
C HIS A 172 -10.82 6.77 7.11
N PHE A 173 -9.83 7.61 6.86
CA PHE A 173 -9.02 8.25 7.87
C PHE A 173 -9.79 9.41 8.50
N GLU A 174 -9.80 9.43 9.83
CA GLU A 174 -10.30 10.54 10.64
C GLU A 174 -9.23 10.92 11.65
N GLU A 175 -9.18 12.19 12.04
CA GLU A 175 -8.29 12.61 13.14
C GLU A 175 -8.77 11.98 14.46
N GLY A 176 -7.84 11.49 15.27
CA GLY A 176 -8.15 10.89 16.57
C GLY A 176 -8.73 9.47 16.50
N LEU A 177 -8.43 8.71 15.44
CA LEU A 177 -8.76 7.28 15.38
C LEU A 177 -8.27 6.53 16.62
N SER A 178 -9.06 5.55 17.06
CA SER A 178 -8.60 4.55 18.03
C SER A 178 -7.62 3.58 17.36
N GLU A 179 -6.84 2.82 18.15
CA GLU A 179 -6.01 1.74 17.61
C GLU A 179 -6.86 0.72 16.82
N GLU A 180 -8.04 0.38 17.33
CA GLU A 180 -8.95 -0.58 16.71
C GLU A 180 -9.43 -0.10 15.33
N ASP A 181 -9.87 1.16 15.25
CA ASP A 181 -10.30 1.76 13.99
C ASP A 181 -9.13 1.90 13.02
N ALA A 182 -7.94 2.24 13.52
CA ALA A 182 -6.74 2.34 12.70
C ALA A 182 -6.34 0.98 12.09
N VAL A 183 -6.39 -0.10 12.88
CA VAL A 183 -6.19 -1.47 12.39
C VAL A 183 -7.26 -1.85 11.37
N ARG A 184 -8.53 -1.49 11.61
CA ARG A 184 -9.61 -1.71 10.62
C ARG A 184 -9.33 -0.99 9.30
N VAL A 185 -8.94 0.28 9.34
CA VAL A 185 -8.58 1.05 8.13
C VAL A 185 -7.37 0.42 7.43
N ALA A 186 -6.34 0.01 8.17
CA ALA A 186 -5.16 -0.67 7.62
C ALA A 186 -5.52 -1.97 6.90
N THR A 187 -6.31 -2.84 7.53
CA THR A 187 -6.74 -4.12 6.93
C THR A 187 -7.63 -3.92 5.71
N GLY A 188 -8.56 -2.97 5.75
CA GLY A 188 -9.39 -2.59 4.60
C GLY A 188 -8.57 -2.04 3.43
N ALA A 189 -7.55 -1.22 3.72
CA ALA A 189 -6.66 -0.68 2.70
C ALA A 189 -5.84 -1.77 2.00
N LEU A 190 -5.36 -2.77 2.74
CA LEU A 190 -4.65 -3.93 2.17
C LEU A 190 -5.59 -4.86 1.40
N TYR A 191 -6.84 -4.99 1.85
CA TYR A 191 -7.87 -5.73 1.11
C TYR A 191 -8.13 -5.10 -0.25
N GLU A 192 -8.42 -3.79 -0.28
CA GLU A 192 -8.69 -3.05 -1.52
C GLU A 192 -7.48 -3.09 -2.47
N ALA A 193 -6.27 -2.93 -1.92
CA ALA A 193 -5.05 -3.06 -2.71
C ALA A 193 -4.91 -4.46 -3.31
N ALA A 194 -5.27 -5.52 -2.58
CA ALA A 194 -5.18 -6.89 -3.06
C ALA A 194 -6.23 -7.25 -4.13
N ASP A 195 -7.36 -6.57 -4.15
CA ASP A 195 -8.41 -6.80 -5.16
C ASP A 195 -7.99 -6.26 -6.54
N GLU A 196 -7.27 -5.13 -6.54
CA GLU A 196 -6.86 -4.42 -7.77
C GLU A 196 -5.40 -4.68 -8.19
N ASP A 197 -4.48 -5.02 -7.26
CA ASP A 197 -3.06 -5.26 -7.54
C ASP A 197 -2.65 -6.74 -7.36
N SER A 198 -2.21 -7.38 -8.45
CA SER A 198 -1.73 -8.77 -8.43
C SER A 198 -0.49 -8.98 -7.56
N GLY A 199 0.35 -7.94 -7.41
CA GLY A 199 1.54 -7.95 -6.55
C GLY A 199 1.21 -7.96 -5.05
N THR A 200 -0.04 -7.67 -4.68
CA THR A 200 -0.49 -7.58 -3.29
C THR A 200 -1.25 -8.83 -2.85
N GLY A 201 -0.87 -9.38 -1.71
CA GLY A 201 -1.53 -10.52 -1.08
C GLY A 201 -2.66 -10.14 -0.15
N GLY A 202 -3.90 -10.38 -0.57
CA GLY A 202 -5.07 -10.34 0.32
C GLY A 202 -5.10 -11.52 1.31
N PRO A 203 -6.13 -11.61 2.17
CA PRO A 203 -6.27 -12.72 3.12
C PRO A 203 -6.46 -14.06 2.40
N ASP A 204 -5.59 -15.05 2.68
CA ASP A 204 -5.73 -16.42 2.18
C ASP A 204 -6.44 -17.28 3.23
N LEU A 205 -7.78 -17.28 3.19
CA LEU A 205 -8.63 -18.01 4.14
C LEU A 205 -8.41 -19.53 4.12
N ALA A 206 -8.00 -20.09 2.96
CA ALA A 206 -7.78 -21.51 2.82
C ALA A 206 -6.51 -21.97 3.55
N ARG A 207 -5.53 -21.08 3.68
CA ARG A 207 -4.24 -21.36 4.34
C ARG A 207 -4.09 -20.68 5.70
N GLY A 208 -5.04 -19.81 6.08
CA GLY A 208 -4.93 -18.98 7.27
C GLY A 208 -3.72 -18.05 7.18
N ILE A 209 -3.54 -17.36 6.05
CA ILE A 209 -2.46 -16.38 5.90
C ILE A 209 -3.08 -14.99 5.82
N TYR A 210 -2.69 -14.13 6.76
CA TYR A 210 -3.17 -12.76 6.87
C TYR A 210 -1.99 -11.78 6.81
N PRO A 211 -2.23 -10.53 6.38
CA PRO A 211 -1.26 -9.45 6.49
C PRO A 211 -0.72 -9.26 7.91
N THR A 212 0.53 -8.83 7.99
CA THR A 212 1.15 -8.47 9.28
C THR A 212 0.75 -7.05 9.61
N VAL A 213 0.25 -6.83 10.83
CA VAL A 213 -0.11 -5.51 11.36
C VAL A 213 0.56 -5.36 12.72
N ALA A 214 1.14 -4.19 12.98
CA ALA A 214 1.69 -3.83 14.28
C ALA A 214 1.28 -2.43 14.68
N SER A 215 1.06 -2.23 15.98
CA SER A 215 0.83 -0.93 16.60
C SER A 215 2.11 -0.50 17.33
N ILE A 216 2.42 0.80 17.29
CA ILE A 216 3.57 1.38 17.97
C ILE A 216 3.08 2.60 18.75
N ASP A 217 3.10 2.48 20.07
CA ASP A 217 2.61 3.47 21.02
C ASP A 217 3.65 3.72 22.14
N SER A 218 3.23 4.40 23.21
CA SER A 218 4.05 4.65 24.41
C SER A 218 4.52 3.37 25.14
N GLY A 219 3.88 2.22 24.90
CA GLY A 219 4.28 0.90 25.37
C GLY A 219 5.23 0.17 24.42
N GLY A 220 5.53 0.74 23.25
CA GLY A 220 6.46 0.20 22.27
C GLY A 220 5.77 -0.48 21.09
N PHE A 221 6.57 -1.18 20.29
CA PHE A 221 6.11 -1.97 19.16
C PHE A 221 5.40 -3.24 19.62
N ARG A 222 4.18 -3.45 19.14
CA ARG A 222 3.35 -4.63 19.41
C ARG A 222 2.75 -5.16 18.12
N ALA A 223 3.11 -6.38 17.75
CA ALA A 223 2.44 -7.09 16.67
C ALA A 223 0.98 -7.38 17.08
N ILE A 224 0.03 -7.06 16.20
CA ILE A 224 -1.38 -7.39 16.40
C ILE A 224 -1.54 -8.89 16.18
N PRO A 225 -2.17 -9.62 17.12
CA PRO A 225 -2.37 -11.06 16.97
C PRO A 225 -3.14 -11.41 15.69
N GLU A 226 -2.69 -12.47 15.02
CA GLU A 226 -3.25 -12.89 13.72
C GLU A 226 -4.76 -13.16 13.79
N ASN A 227 -5.26 -13.69 14.91
CA ASN A 227 -6.70 -13.92 15.11
C ASN A 227 -7.52 -12.62 15.11
N VAL A 228 -6.96 -11.53 15.63
CA VAL A 228 -7.59 -10.20 15.61
C VAL A 228 -7.60 -9.66 14.18
N VAL A 229 -6.48 -9.81 13.46
CA VAL A 229 -6.41 -9.42 12.04
C VAL A 229 -7.42 -10.20 11.20
N ALA A 230 -7.52 -11.52 11.42
CA ALA A 230 -8.46 -12.39 10.74
C ALA A 230 -9.93 -12.00 10.97
N GLU A 231 -10.28 -11.63 12.22
CA GLU A 231 -11.62 -11.12 12.56
C GLU A 231 -11.95 -9.86 11.77
N ARG A 232 -11.02 -8.90 11.68
CA ARG A 232 -11.21 -7.67 10.89
C ARG A 232 -11.40 -7.93 9.39
N PHE A 233 -10.64 -8.85 8.82
CA PHE A 233 -10.88 -9.27 7.43
C PHE A 233 -12.25 -9.94 7.26
N GLY A 234 -12.71 -10.71 8.25
CA GLY A 234 -14.06 -11.26 8.27
C GLY A 234 -15.15 -10.18 8.24
N GLU A 235 -14.97 -9.09 8.98
CA GLU A 235 -15.88 -7.94 8.99
C GLU A 235 -15.91 -7.23 7.63
N VAL A 236 -14.73 -6.97 7.03
CA VAL A 236 -14.60 -6.34 5.70
C VAL A 236 -15.30 -7.20 4.62
N LEU A 237 -15.04 -8.51 4.60
CA LEU A 237 -15.69 -9.44 3.67
C LEU A 237 -17.21 -9.54 3.91
N GLY A 238 -17.65 -9.43 5.15
CA GLY A 238 -19.06 -9.43 5.52
C GLY A 238 -19.79 -8.19 5.02
N ALA A 239 -19.15 -7.02 5.11
CA ALA A 239 -19.70 -5.75 4.62
C ALA A 239 -19.92 -5.77 3.10
N GLU A 240 -18.97 -6.27 2.33
CA GLU A 240 -19.07 -6.42 0.87
C GLU A 240 -20.21 -7.35 0.45
N ARG A 241 -20.33 -8.51 1.13
CA ARG A 241 -21.43 -9.47 0.88
C ARG A 241 -22.80 -8.89 1.25
N GLY A 242 -22.87 -7.99 2.23
CA GLY A 242 -24.08 -7.26 2.61
C GLY A 242 -24.45 -6.13 1.63
N GLY A 243 -23.45 -5.49 1.01
CA GLY A 243 -23.62 -4.44 0.00
C GLY A 243 -24.08 -4.98 -1.36
N HIS A 244 -23.77 -6.24 -1.68
CA HIS A 244 -24.15 -6.91 -2.93
C HIS A 244 -25.56 -7.55 -2.86
N ARG A 245 -26.59 -6.81 -2.43
CA ARG A 245 -27.96 -7.19 -2.82
C ARG A 245 -28.11 -6.90 -4.31
N PRO A 246 -28.48 -7.89 -5.16
CA PRO A 246 -28.75 -7.59 -6.56
C PRO A 246 -29.84 -6.54 -6.58
N ARG A 247 -29.58 -5.39 -7.21
CA ARG A 247 -30.61 -4.38 -7.49
C ARG A 247 -31.65 -5.07 -8.34
N SER A 248 -32.68 -5.62 -7.69
CA SER A 248 -33.80 -6.25 -8.35
C SER A 248 -34.36 -5.20 -9.31
N SER A 249 -34.24 -5.50 -10.60
CA SER A 249 -34.80 -4.71 -11.68
C SER A 249 -36.33 -4.85 -11.64
N SER A 250 -36.96 -4.30 -10.60
CA SER A 250 -38.41 -4.06 -10.59
C SER A 250 -38.69 -2.85 -11.46
N ARG A 251 -38.43 -2.97 -12.78
CA ARG A 251 -39.21 -2.25 -13.77
C ARG A 251 -40.62 -2.79 -13.62
N LYS A 252 -41.46 -2.09 -12.85
CA LYS A 252 -42.91 -2.21 -12.94
C LYS A 252 -43.28 -2.00 -14.41
N ARG A 253 -43.46 -3.09 -15.17
CA ARG A 253 -44.19 -3.05 -16.43
C ARG A 253 -45.61 -2.63 -16.07
N GLN A 254 -45.93 -1.36 -16.31
CA GLN A 254 -47.32 -0.93 -16.37
C GLN A 254 -47.99 -1.66 -17.56
N PRO A 255 -49.19 -2.25 -17.38
CA PRO A 255 -49.89 -2.86 -18.49
C PRO A 255 -50.41 -1.75 -19.42
N SER A 256 -50.00 -1.81 -20.69
CA SER A 256 -50.48 -0.92 -21.74
C SER A 256 -51.98 -1.12 -21.95
N LYS A 257 -52.78 -0.09 -21.65
CA LYS A 257 -54.18 -0.01 -22.08
C LYS A 257 -54.23 0.17 -23.59
N ALA A 258 -54.84 -0.77 -24.30
CA ALA A 258 -55.24 -0.61 -25.69
C ALA A 258 -56.46 0.32 -25.79
N PRO A 259 -56.53 1.22 -26.78
CA PRO A 259 -57.79 1.76 -27.25
C PRO A 259 -58.20 1.13 -28.59
N SER A 260 -59.35 0.47 -28.55
CA SER A 260 -60.19 0.09 -29.69
C SER A 260 -60.69 1.33 -30.46
N GLY A 261 -60.68 1.26 -31.79
CA GLY A 261 -60.77 2.43 -32.68
C GLY A 261 -62.15 2.89 -33.19
N LYS A 262 -62.13 3.38 -34.44
CA LYS A 262 -63.11 4.12 -35.28
C LYS A 262 -62.89 5.65 -35.20
N GLY A 263 -62.75 6.44 -36.26
CA GLY A 263 -62.78 6.25 -37.71
C GLY A 263 -62.97 7.63 -38.37
N THR A 264 -62.68 7.73 -39.68
CA THR A 264 -63.02 8.80 -40.65
C THR A 264 -62.09 10.03 -40.78
N GLY A 265 -61.80 10.41 -42.04
CA GLY A 265 -61.64 11.84 -42.40
C GLY A 265 -60.38 12.31 -43.16
N ALA A 266 -60.25 11.92 -44.43
CA ALA A 266 -59.87 12.77 -45.59
C ALA A 266 -58.63 13.74 -45.59
N SER A 267 -57.81 13.53 -46.63
CA SER A 267 -57.33 14.52 -47.63
C SER A 267 -56.01 15.32 -47.47
N LYS A 268 -55.18 15.12 -48.51
CA LYS A 268 -54.42 16.09 -49.33
C LYS A 268 -52.99 16.54 -48.95
N LYS A 269 -52.08 16.13 -49.85
CA LYS A 269 -51.13 16.93 -50.68
C LYS A 269 -49.79 17.42 -50.09
N GLY A 270 -48.74 17.16 -50.87
CA GLY A 270 -47.57 18.04 -51.08
C GLY A 270 -46.24 17.35 -50.74
N ARG A 271 -45.49 16.80 -51.72
CA ARG A 271 -44.35 17.44 -52.42
C ARG A 271 -43.28 17.96 -51.45
N GLY A 272 -42.00 17.58 -51.48
CA GLY A 272 -41.18 16.77 -52.38
C GLY A 272 -39.70 17.10 -52.13
N LYS A 273 -38.78 16.26 -52.66
CA LYS A 273 -37.37 16.55 -53.06
C LYS A 273 -36.42 17.17 -52.00
N SER A 274 -35.13 16.90 -51.92
CA SER A 274 -34.17 16.02 -52.59
C SER A 274 -32.82 16.28 -51.88
N ASP A 275 -32.01 15.23 -51.74
CA ASP A 275 -30.54 15.16 -51.79
C ASP A 275 -29.73 16.46 -51.81
N ALA A 276 -28.69 16.53 -50.97
CA ALA A 276 -27.30 16.70 -51.44
C ALA A 276 -26.30 16.70 -50.26
N HIS A 277 -25.39 15.72 -50.28
CA HIS A 277 -24.00 15.85 -49.81
C HIS A 277 -23.26 16.90 -50.67
N PRO A 278 -22.17 17.50 -50.17
CA PRO A 278 -20.86 16.99 -50.56
C PRO A 278 -19.77 17.05 -49.48
N ASP A 279 -18.73 16.28 -49.78
CA ASP A 279 -17.45 16.06 -49.11
C ASP A 279 -16.43 17.22 -49.28
N GLY A 280 -15.34 17.12 -48.50
CA GLY A 280 -13.99 17.65 -48.80
C GLY A 280 -13.69 19.06 -48.26
N GLU A 281 -12.47 19.44 -47.90
CA GLU A 281 -11.15 18.80 -47.72
C GLU A 281 -10.20 19.91 -47.21
N GLY A 282 -9.11 19.55 -46.51
CA GLY A 282 -7.90 20.37 -46.28
C GLY A 282 -7.99 21.47 -45.18
N GLY A 283 -6.96 21.78 -44.40
CA GLY A 283 -5.54 21.44 -44.39
C GLY A 283 -4.79 22.44 -43.51
N ASP A 284 -3.68 21.98 -42.95
CA ASP A 284 -2.45 22.68 -42.51
C ASP A 284 -2.42 23.74 -41.38
N GLU A 285 -1.63 23.35 -40.37
CA GLU A 285 -0.47 24.04 -39.77
C GLU A 285 -0.46 25.59 -39.70
N LYS A 286 -0.43 26.09 -38.46
CA LYS A 286 0.71 26.82 -37.89
C LYS A 286 0.64 26.88 -36.36
#